data_AF-A0A2G6LWS6-F1
#
_entry.id   AF-A0A2G6LWS6-F1
#
_cell.length_a   1.000
_cell.length_b   1.000
_cell.length_c   1.000
_cell.angle_alpha   90.00
_cell.angle_beta   90.00
_cell.angle_gamma   90.00
#
_symmetry.space_group_name_H-M   'P 1'
#
loop_
_entity.id
_entity.type
_entity.pdbx_description
1 polymer ?
#
loop_
_entity_poly.entity_id
_entity_poly.type
_entity_poly.pdbx_seq_one_letter_code
_entity_poly.pdbx_strand_id
1 'polypeptide(L)'
;MSDSFEMQRRYFTAQLEKYRLNPSLHAAAIRDCEYYLDMLEECGSTEAFRQKIQQTGNMLSAGKASAVDRFRNRVSVYHALGHHEKAGEDRDRIAAVEAAGSHAELNAVLTEFEENSSRALQENKALSALGSVFSALFQLCTDGAGSSDRERNIALFKEYWRQLSTADPSVNWERIMTHKPYRDRLPFTDFQMSFLEGVFREVCNG
;
A
#
# COMPACT_ATOMS: atom_id res chain seq x y z
N MET A 1 30.29 -2.00 -33.78
CA MET A 1 28.81 -1.93 -33.89
C MET A 1 28.11 -3.24 -33.50
N SER A 2 28.75 -4.42 -33.56
CA SER A 2 28.20 -5.69 -33.02
C SER A 2 28.04 -5.72 -31.49
N ASP A 3 28.90 -4.97 -30.78
CA ASP A 3 28.97 -4.96 -29.31
C ASP A 3 27.67 -4.56 -28.60
N SER A 4 26.89 -3.64 -29.18
CA SER A 4 25.70 -3.12 -28.51
C SER A 4 24.55 -4.13 -28.47
N PHE A 5 24.44 -5.00 -29.49
CA PHE A 5 23.37 -5.98 -29.59
C PHE A 5 23.62 -7.18 -28.67
N GLU A 6 24.86 -7.65 -28.66
CA GLU A 6 25.31 -8.72 -27.77
C GLU A 6 25.29 -8.27 -26.30
N MET A 7 25.64 -7.01 -26.02
CA MET A 7 25.53 -6.43 -24.69
C MET A 7 24.08 -6.37 -24.19
N GLN A 8 23.11 -5.98 -25.02
CA GLN A 8 21.69 -5.99 -24.65
C GLN A 8 21.20 -7.42 -24.34
N ARG A 9 21.57 -8.40 -25.17
CA ARG A 9 21.23 -9.81 -24.91
C ARG A 9 21.80 -10.26 -23.57
N ARG A 10 23.11 -10.04 -23.33
CA ARG A 10 23.77 -10.39 -22.06
C ARG A 10 23.12 -9.71 -20.86
N TYR A 11 22.71 -8.45 -21.00
CA TYR A 11 22.02 -7.71 -19.96
C TYR A 11 20.68 -8.35 -19.57
N PHE A 12 19.80 -8.62 -20.55
CA PHE A 12 18.50 -9.23 -20.27
C PHE A 12 18.62 -10.68 -19.81
N THR A 13 19.59 -11.44 -20.31
CA THR A 13 19.89 -12.79 -19.80
C THR A 13 20.30 -12.75 -18.31
N ALA A 14 21.23 -11.86 -17.95
CA ALA A 14 21.67 -11.72 -16.56
C ALA A 14 20.54 -11.25 -15.63
N GLN A 15 19.67 -10.35 -16.09
CA GLN A 15 18.48 -9.95 -15.33
C GLN A 15 17.50 -11.10 -15.14
N LEU A 16 17.22 -11.86 -16.20
CA LEU A 16 16.32 -13.00 -16.15
C LEU A 16 16.81 -14.07 -15.17
N GLU A 17 18.10 -14.40 -15.19
CA GLU A 17 18.71 -15.32 -14.22
C GLU A 17 18.53 -14.82 -12.78
N LYS A 18 18.75 -13.53 -12.53
CA LYS A 18 18.54 -12.92 -11.22
C LYS A 18 17.07 -13.01 -10.78
N TYR A 19 16.12 -12.69 -11.65
CA TYR A 19 14.70 -12.73 -11.31
C TYR A 19 14.18 -14.15 -11.08
N ARG A 20 14.72 -15.14 -11.80
CA ARG A 20 14.38 -16.56 -11.64
C ARG A 20 14.79 -17.14 -10.29
N LEU A 21 15.64 -16.48 -9.50
CA LEU A 21 15.91 -16.87 -8.11
C LEU A 21 14.67 -16.74 -7.23
N ASN A 22 13.75 -15.82 -7.55
CA ASN A 22 12.51 -15.58 -6.81
C ASN A 22 11.35 -15.28 -7.77
N PRO A 23 10.87 -16.28 -8.54
CA PRO A 23 9.93 -16.06 -9.63
C PRO A 23 8.56 -15.57 -9.15
N SER A 24 8.18 -15.89 -7.91
CA SER A 24 6.94 -15.38 -7.30
C SER A 24 6.98 -13.87 -7.03
N LEU A 25 8.16 -13.26 -6.89
CA LEU A 25 8.32 -11.83 -6.66
C LEU A 25 8.52 -11.03 -7.95
N HIS A 26 8.86 -11.70 -9.05
CA HIS A 26 9.35 -11.07 -10.28
C HIS A 26 8.64 -11.58 -11.54
N ALA A 27 7.37 -11.98 -11.42
CA ALA A 27 6.66 -12.64 -12.51
C ALA A 27 6.47 -11.74 -13.74
N ALA A 28 6.19 -10.46 -13.55
CA ALA A 28 6.08 -9.52 -14.65
C ALA A 28 7.46 -9.21 -15.26
N ALA A 29 8.49 -9.02 -14.44
CA ALA A 29 9.85 -8.75 -14.90
C ALA A 29 10.47 -9.93 -15.66
N ILE A 30 10.16 -11.17 -15.27
CA ILE A 30 10.56 -12.39 -16.01
C ILE A 30 9.93 -12.38 -17.40
N ARG A 31 8.61 -12.21 -17.49
CA ARG A 31 7.91 -12.16 -18.78
C ARG A 31 8.44 -11.05 -19.69
N ASP A 32 8.79 -9.92 -19.10
CA ASP A 32 9.37 -8.80 -19.82
C ASP A 32 10.75 -9.14 -20.40
N CYS A 33 11.64 -9.71 -19.59
CA CYS A 33 12.96 -10.14 -20.06
C CYS A 33 12.86 -11.22 -21.15
N GLU A 34 11.94 -12.17 -21.00
CA GLU A 34 11.69 -13.23 -21.99
C GLU A 34 11.21 -12.61 -23.32
N TYR A 35 10.21 -11.72 -23.28
CA TYR A 35 9.75 -11.00 -24.46
C TYR A 35 10.86 -10.21 -25.16
N TYR A 36 11.73 -9.54 -24.40
CA TYR A 36 12.87 -8.81 -24.95
C TYR A 36 13.90 -9.70 -25.61
N LEU A 37 14.21 -10.85 -25.00
CA LEU A 37 15.15 -11.83 -25.56
C LEU A 37 14.61 -12.45 -26.85
N ASP A 38 13.32 -12.82 -26.88
CA ASP A 38 12.66 -13.33 -28.09
C ASP A 38 12.70 -12.28 -29.21
N MET A 39 12.39 -11.02 -28.89
CA MET A 39 12.44 -9.91 -29.86
C MET A 39 13.88 -9.67 -30.39
N LEU A 40 14.90 -9.78 -29.53
CA LEU A 40 16.31 -9.69 -29.95
C LEU A 40 16.71 -10.86 -30.85
N GLU A 41 16.19 -12.06 -30.60
CA GLU A 41 16.43 -13.21 -31.47
C GLU A 41 15.79 -13.04 -32.85
N GLU A 42 14.51 -12.63 -32.89
CA GLU A 42 13.77 -12.41 -34.12
C GLU A 42 14.36 -11.31 -35.01
N CYS A 43 14.84 -10.21 -34.42
CA CYS A 43 15.31 -9.06 -35.20
C CYS A 43 16.68 -9.29 -35.86
N GLY A 44 17.54 -10.14 -35.27
CA GLY A 44 18.86 -10.50 -35.80
C GLY A 44 19.88 -9.36 -36.00
N SER A 45 19.48 -8.10 -35.80
CA SER A 45 20.31 -6.90 -35.99
C SER A 45 19.80 -5.72 -35.16
N THR A 46 20.71 -4.80 -34.81
CA THR A 46 20.39 -3.58 -34.05
C THR A 46 19.37 -2.69 -34.74
N GLU A 47 19.42 -2.59 -36.07
CA GLU A 47 18.56 -1.68 -36.83
C GLU A 47 17.11 -2.19 -36.87
N ALA A 48 16.94 -3.49 -37.13
CA ALA A 48 15.63 -4.14 -37.09
C ALA A 48 15.03 -4.10 -35.68
N PHE A 49 15.85 -4.32 -34.65
CA PHE A 49 15.42 -4.22 -33.26
C PHE A 49 14.99 -2.81 -32.89
N ARG A 50 15.76 -1.78 -33.27
CA ARG A 50 15.40 -0.38 -33.04
C ARG A 50 14.08 -0.03 -33.73
N GLN A 51 13.86 -0.46 -34.98
CA GLN A 51 12.59 -0.25 -35.67
C GLN A 51 11.43 -0.94 -34.95
N LYS A 52 11.62 -2.20 -34.53
CA LYS A 52 10.57 -2.96 -33.83
C LYS A 52 10.22 -2.32 -32.48
N ILE A 53 11.22 -1.85 -31.73
CA ILE A 53 11.03 -1.08 -30.49
C ILE A 53 10.25 0.22 -30.73
N GLN A 54 10.59 0.97 -31.78
CA GLN A 54 9.89 2.20 -32.14
C GLN A 54 8.43 1.96 -32.56
N GLN A 55 8.16 0.85 -33.25
CA GLN A 55 6.81 0.45 -33.68
C GLN A 55 5.95 -0.06 -32.52
N THR A 56 6.56 -0.81 -31.59
CA THR A 56 5.84 -1.44 -30.46
C THR A 56 5.74 -0.54 -29.23
N GLY A 57 6.51 0.55 -29.18
CA GLY A 57 6.61 1.42 -27.99
C GLY A 57 7.27 0.74 -26.79
N ASN A 58 7.91 -0.42 -26.98
CA ASN A 58 8.16 -1.36 -25.89
C ASN A 58 9.31 -0.99 -24.92
N MET A 59 10.00 0.15 -25.12
CA MET A 59 10.99 0.67 -24.15
C MET A 59 10.44 0.89 -22.72
N LEU A 60 9.13 0.74 -22.56
CA LEU A 60 8.32 0.93 -21.35
C LEU A 60 8.25 -0.26 -20.41
N SER A 61 8.52 -1.45 -20.93
CA SER A 61 8.00 -2.66 -20.32
C SER A 61 8.75 -3.08 -19.05
N ALA A 62 10.03 -2.74 -18.89
CA ALA A 62 10.78 -3.01 -17.66
C ALA A 62 10.30 -2.17 -16.47
N GLY A 63 9.99 -0.88 -16.69
CA GLY A 63 9.46 0.01 -15.67
C GLY A 63 8.07 -0.41 -15.21
N LYS A 64 7.19 -0.73 -16.17
CA LYS A 64 5.84 -1.27 -15.90
C LYS A 64 5.92 -2.60 -15.17
N ALA A 65 6.75 -3.53 -15.63
CA ALA A 65 6.92 -4.85 -15.02
C ALA A 65 7.38 -4.75 -13.57
N SER A 66 8.38 -3.91 -13.29
CA SER A 66 8.87 -3.65 -11.93
C SER A 66 7.78 -3.05 -11.03
N ALA A 67 7.01 -2.08 -11.54
CA ALA A 67 5.90 -1.48 -10.79
C ALA A 67 4.78 -2.49 -10.51
N VAL A 68 4.39 -3.30 -11.49
CA VAL A 68 3.39 -4.36 -11.34
C VAL A 68 3.83 -5.38 -10.30
N ASP A 69 5.06 -5.89 -10.38
CA ASP A 69 5.57 -6.85 -9.40
C ASP A 69 5.61 -6.24 -7.99
N ARG A 70 6.06 -4.99 -7.84
CA ARG A 70 6.05 -4.26 -6.56
C ARG A 70 4.65 -4.19 -5.97
N PHE A 71 3.67 -3.71 -6.73
CA PHE A 71 2.31 -3.56 -6.21
C PHE A 71 1.64 -4.91 -5.96
N ARG A 72 1.85 -5.91 -6.82
CA ARG A 72 1.34 -7.27 -6.60
C ARG A 72 1.85 -7.86 -5.29
N ASN A 73 3.13 -7.69 -5.01
CA ASN A 73 3.74 -8.15 -3.78
C ASN A 73 3.14 -7.43 -2.56
N ARG A 74 2.90 -6.11 -2.64
CA ARG A 74 2.23 -5.35 -1.59
C ARG A 74 0.77 -5.76 -1.38
N VAL A 75 0.01 -6.02 -2.45
CA VAL A 75 -1.37 -6.56 -2.38
C VAL A 75 -1.39 -7.84 -1.55
N SER A 76 -0.46 -8.77 -1.82
CA SER A 76 -0.35 -10.02 -1.08
C SER A 76 -0.09 -9.79 0.41
N VAL A 77 0.86 -8.92 0.75
CA VAL A 77 1.19 -8.57 2.14
C VAL A 77 0.01 -7.91 2.85
N TYR A 78 -0.61 -6.89 2.24
CA TYR A 78 -1.75 -6.20 2.85
C TYR A 78 -2.94 -7.11 3.02
N HIS A 79 -3.20 -8.02 2.07
CA HIS A 79 -4.24 -9.02 2.21
C HIS A 79 -3.96 -9.96 3.40
N ALA A 80 -2.73 -10.46 3.54
CA ALA A 80 -2.35 -11.31 4.68
C ALA A 80 -2.46 -10.60 6.03
N LEU A 81 -2.28 -9.28 6.05
CA LEU A 81 -2.44 -8.45 7.24
C LEU A 81 -3.87 -7.95 7.48
N GLY A 82 -4.83 -8.24 6.58
CA GLY A 82 -6.22 -7.76 6.67
C GLY A 82 -6.42 -6.29 6.29
N HIS A 83 -5.42 -5.63 5.69
CA HIS A 83 -5.51 -4.26 5.16
C HIS A 83 -6.18 -4.25 3.77
N HIS A 84 -7.46 -4.60 3.72
CA HIS A 84 -8.18 -4.76 2.45
C HIS A 84 -8.28 -3.47 1.63
N GLU A 85 -8.38 -2.30 2.27
CA GLU A 85 -8.41 -1.00 1.59
C GLU A 85 -7.08 -0.70 0.89
N LYS A 86 -5.95 -0.89 1.59
CA LYS A 86 -4.61 -0.72 0.99
C LYS A 86 -4.34 -1.73 -0.12
N ALA A 87 -4.81 -2.98 0.06
CA ALA A 87 -4.72 -3.98 -0.99
C ALA A 87 -5.58 -3.60 -2.21
N GLY A 88 -6.78 -3.05 -2.00
CA GLY A 88 -7.62 -2.52 -3.07
C GLY A 88 -6.92 -1.40 -3.84
N GLU A 89 -6.36 -0.44 -3.11
CA GLU A 89 -5.65 0.68 -3.71
C GLU A 89 -4.43 0.24 -4.54
N ASP A 90 -3.66 -0.74 -4.08
CA ASP A 90 -2.55 -1.28 -4.89
C ASP A 90 -3.03 -2.11 -6.10
N ARG A 91 -4.25 -2.70 -6.08
CA ARG A 91 -4.84 -3.28 -7.30
C ARG A 91 -5.22 -2.20 -8.30
N ASP A 92 -5.78 -1.08 -7.83
CA ASP A 92 -6.10 0.06 -8.68
C ASP A 92 -4.82 0.66 -9.29
N ARG A 93 -3.71 0.71 -8.53
CA ARG A 93 -2.38 1.07 -9.07
C ARG A 93 -1.90 0.13 -10.17
N ILE A 94 -2.08 -1.18 -10.02
CA ILE A 94 -1.69 -2.15 -11.07
C ILE A 94 -2.46 -1.86 -12.36
N ALA A 95 -3.78 -1.68 -12.27
CA ALA A 95 -4.60 -1.37 -13.44
C ALA A 95 -4.16 -0.05 -14.11
N ALA A 96 -3.84 0.97 -13.32
CA ALA A 96 -3.36 2.25 -13.80
C ALA A 96 -1.99 2.13 -14.51
N VAL A 97 -1.05 1.38 -13.92
CA VAL A 97 0.24 1.06 -14.55
C VAL A 97 0.02 0.32 -15.87
N GLU A 98 -0.83 -0.70 -15.90
CA GLU A 98 -1.09 -1.50 -17.10
C GLU A 98 -1.67 -0.65 -18.25
N ALA A 99 -2.51 0.33 -17.93
CA ALA A 99 -3.11 1.26 -18.89
C ALA A 99 -2.14 2.30 -19.48
N ALA A 100 -1.00 2.58 -18.84
CA ALA A 100 -0.05 3.59 -19.31
C ALA A 100 0.62 3.19 -20.64
N GLY A 101 0.55 4.06 -21.65
CA GLY A 101 1.10 3.85 -22.99
C GLY A 101 2.50 4.43 -23.20
N SER A 102 3.04 5.22 -22.26
CA SER A 102 4.39 5.79 -22.30
C SER A 102 5.03 5.98 -20.90
N HIS A 103 6.34 6.31 -20.83
CA HIS A 103 7.08 6.45 -19.55
C HIS A 103 6.66 7.74 -18.86
N ALA A 104 6.41 8.78 -19.66
CA ALA A 104 5.83 10.02 -19.20
C ALA A 104 4.43 9.79 -18.65
N GLU A 105 3.60 9.00 -19.36
CA GLU A 105 2.27 8.61 -18.88
C GLU A 105 2.33 7.74 -17.61
N LEU A 106 3.26 6.79 -17.51
CA LEU A 106 3.41 5.96 -16.31
C LEU A 106 3.63 6.81 -15.06
N ASN A 107 4.55 7.78 -15.14
CA ASN A 107 4.81 8.69 -14.04
C ASN A 107 3.60 9.60 -13.77
N ALA A 108 2.98 10.17 -14.81
CA ALA A 108 1.81 11.03 -14.65
C ALA A 108 0.63 10.30 -13.99
N VAL A 109 0.33 9.09 -14.44
CA VAL A 109 -0.76 8.25 -13.92
C VAL A 109 -0.50 7.85 -12.47
N LEU A 110 0.74 7.51 -12.11
CA LEU A 110 1.07 7.20 -10.72
C LEU A 110 0.99 8.44 -9.82
N THR A 111 1.46 9.60 -10.27
CA THR A 111 1.33 10.86 -9.53
C THR A 111 -0.13 11.25 -9.35
N GLU A 112 -0.93 11.23 -10.41
CA GLU A 112 -2.36 11.51 -10.35
C GLU A 112 -3.09 10.55 -9.40
N PHE A 113 -2.72 9.27 -9.44
CA PHE A 113 -3.27 8.29 -8.51
C PHE A 113 -2.92 8.63 -7.05
N GLU A 114 -1.67 9.01 -6.77
CA GLU A 114 -1.26 9.41 -5.42
C GLU A 114 -1.99 10.66 -4.93
N GLU A 115 -2.21 11.65 -5.80
CA GLU A 115 -2.94 12.88 -5.49
C GLU A 115 -4.44 12.65 -5.24
N ASN A 116 -5.05 11.70 -5.94
CA ASN A 116 -6.49 11.45 -5.89
C ASN A 116 -6.91 10.26 -4.99
N SER A 117 -5.98 9.37 -4.63
CA SER A 117 -6.29 8.23 -3.76
C SER A 117 -6.57 8.68 -2.34
N SER A 118 -7.79 8.43 -1.86
CA SER A 118 -8.21 8.83 -0.51
C SER A 118 -8.26 7.65 0.48
N ARG A 119 -8.36 6.40 0.01
CA ARG A 119 -8.65 5.23 0.86
C ARG A 119 -7.53 4.94 1.87
N ALA A 120 -6.29 4.73 1.42
CA ALA A 120 -5.17 4.50 2.32
C ALA A 120 -4.84 5.72 3.17
N LEU A 121 -5.06 6.94 2.65
CA LEU A 121 -4.90 8.17 3.42
C LEU A 121 -5.88 8.21 4.60
N GLN A 122 -7.15 7.87 4.38
CA GLN A 122 -8.16 7.83 5.44
C GLN A 122 -7.89 6.70 6.43
N GLU A 123 -7.52 5.49 5.98
CA GLU A 123 -7.13 4.41 6.89
C GLU A 123 -5.92 4.82 7.76
N ASN A 124 -4.91 5.48 7.18
CA ASN A 124 -3.75 5.97 7.94
C ASN A 124 -4.11 7.08 8.92
N LYS A 125 -4.99 8.01 8.55
CA LYS A 125 -5.52 9.03 9.48
C LYS A 125 -6.26 8.38 10.64
N ALA A 126 -7.13 7.41 10.35
CA ALA A 126 -7.86 6.65 11.36
C ALA A 126 -6.90 5.90 12.30
N LEU A 127 -5.93 5.16 11.76
CA LEU A 127 -4.92 4.46 12.56
C LEU A 127 -4.09 5.41 13.44
N SER A 128 -3.82 6.63 12.98
CA SER A 128 -3.09 7.64 13.76
C SER A 128 -3.95 8.20 14.89
N ALA A 129 -5.23 8.51 14.63
CA ALA A 129 -6.17 8.97 15.63
C ALA A 129 -6.47 7.89 16.68
N LEU A 130 -6.52 6.62 16.28
CA LEU A 130 -6.78 5.47 17.16
C LEU A 130 -5.80 5.42 18.34
N GLY A 131 -4.49 5.62 18.09
CA GLY A 131 -3.49 5.64 19.16
C GLY A 131 -3.75 6.73 20.19
N SER A 132 -4.13 7.93 19.73
CA SER A 132 -4.46 9.05 20.60
C SER A 132 -5.75 8.83 21.40
N VAL A 133 -6.77 8.21 20.79
CA VAL A 133 -8.01 7.81 21.48
C VAL A 133 -7.69 6.86 22.64
N PHE A 134 -6.89 5.81 22.39
CA PHE A 134 -6.55 4.83 23.42
C PHE A 134 -5.62 5.37 24.50
N SER A 135 -4.71 6.29 24.15
CA SER A 135 -3.91 7.01 25.14
C SER A 135 -4.79 7.81 26.10
N ALA A 136 -5.76 8.56 25.57
CA ALA A 136 -6.71 9.32 26.40
C ALA A 136 -7.60 8.41 27.25
N LEU A 137 -8.14 7.31 26.68
CA LEU A 137 -8.92 6.32 27.43
C LEU A 137 -8.11 5.70 28.58
N PHE A 138 -6.86 5.36 28.33
CA PHE A 138 -5.98 4.79 29.35
C PHE A 138 -5.74 5.77 30.50
N GLN A 139 -5.49 7.05 30.19
CA GLN A 139 -5.31 8.08 31.22
C GLN A 139 -6.56 8.27 32.09
N LEU A 140 -7.75 8.22 31.48
CA LEU A 140 -9.02 8.31 32.21
C LEU A 140 -9.24 7.18 33.22
N CYS A 141 -8.57 6.04 33.05
CA CYS A 141 -8.61 4.93 34.00
C CYS A 141 -7.85 5.24 35.30
N THR A 142 -6.91 6.20 35.27
CA THR A 142 -6.06 6.58 36.39
C THR A 142 -6.40 7.94 36.99
N ASP A 143 -7.20 8.74 36.27
CA ASP A 143 -7.56 10.08 36.74
C ASP A 143 -8.55 10.02 37.90
N GLY A 144 -8.31 10.84 38.93
CA GLY A 144 -9.25 11.01 40.03
C GLY A 144 -10.59 11.57 39.55
N ALA A 145 -11.69 11.07 40.11
CA ALA A 145 -13.03 11.59 39.81
C ALA A 145 -13.12 13.09 40.12
N GLY A 146 -13.63 13.88 39.17
CA GLY A 146 -13.76 15.35 39.30
C GLY A 146 -12.43 16.13 39.25
N SER A 147 -11.32 15.47 38.91
CA SER A 147 -10.03 16.16 38.73
C SER A 147 -9.98 16.96 37.42
N SER A 148 -9.18 18.03 37.40
CA SER A 148 -8.91 18.81 36.19
C SER A 148 -8.23 17.98 35.10
N ASP A 149 -7.42 16.98 35.49
CA ASP A 149 -6.81 16.04 34.55
C ASP A 149 -7.86 15.18 33.85
N ARG A 150 -8.87 14.69 34.59
CA ARG A 150 -10.01 13.96 34.02
C ARG A 150 -10.77 14.81 33.00
N GLU A 151 -11.07 16.06 33.32
CA GLU A 151 -11.76 16.97 32.40
C GLU A 151 -10.97 17.20 31.12
N ARG A 152 -9.65 17.45 31.24
CA ARG A 152 -8.75 17.59 30.10
C ARG A 152 -8.72 16.33 29.23
N ASN A 153 -8.60 15.15 29.85
CA ASN A 153 -8.49 13.89 29.12
C ASN A 153 -9.81 13.49 28.47
N ILE A 154 -10.98 13.85 29.04
CA ILE A 154 -12.28 13.73 28.37
C ILE A 154 -12.32 14.62 27.12
N ALA A 155 -11.87 15.87 27.21
CA ALA A 155 -11.84 16.77 26.06
C ALA A 155 -10.91 16.26 24.94
N LEU A 156 -9.72 15.77 25.31
CA LEU A 156 -8.78 15.14 24.37
C LEU A 156 -9.38 13.89 23.73
N PHE A 157 -9.98 13.00 24.51
CA PHE A 157 -10.68 11.83 23.99
C PHE A 157 -11.73 12.22 22.96
N LYS A 158 -12.61 13.18 23.26
CA LYS A 158 -13.68 13.64 22.35
C LYS A 158 -13.10 14.20 21.04
N GLU A 159 -12.02 14.96 21.12
CA GLU A 159 -11.34 15.49 19.94
C GLU A 159 -10.72 14.39 19.08
N TYR A 160 -9.97 13.45 19.68
CA TYR A 160 -9.38 12.34 18.94
C TYR A 160 -10.43 11.37 18.39
N TRP A 161 -11.52 11.15 19.12
CA TRP A 161 -12.65 10.36 18.65
C TRP A 161 -13.32 11.01 17.43
N ARG A 162 -13.48 12.34 17.45
CA ARG A 162 -13.99 13.11 16.30
C ARG A 162 -13.07 13.00 15.09
N GLN A 163 -11.75 13.08 15.30
CA GLN A 163 -10.77 12.89 14.21
C GLN A 163 -10.86 11.47 13.63
N LEU A 164 -10.92 10.45 14.50
CA LEU A 164 -11.08 9.05 14.10
C LEU A 164 -12.38 8.84 13.31
N SER A 165 -13.51 9.37 13.80
CA SER A 165 -14.83 9.26 13.16
C SER A 165 -14.93 10.06 11.84
N THR A 166 -14.15 11.13 11.71
CA THR A 166 -14.05 11.86 10.43
C THR A 166 -13.30 11.04 9.38
N ALA A 167 -12.25 10.33 9.81
CA ALA A 167 -11.44 9.49 8.93
C ALA A 167 -12.13 8.14 8.59
N ASP A 168 -12.84 7.55 9.55
CA ASP A 168 -13.69 6.37 9.36
C ASP A 168 -15.08 6.62 9.99
N PRO A 169 -16.07 7.08 9.21
CA PRO A 169 -17.44 7.32 9.70
C PRO A 169 -18.17 6.09 10.23
N SER A 170 -17.67 4.89 9.93
CA SER A 170 -18.24 3.64 10.43
C SER A 170 -17.59 3.16 11.73
N VAL A 171 -16.64 3.94 12.28
CA VAL A 171 -15.92 3.56 13.50
C VAL A 171 -16.85 3.46 14.70
N ASN A 172 -16.73 2.35 15.40
CA ASN A 172 -17.35 2.08 16.68
C ASN A 172 -16.46 1.08 17.43
N TRP A 173 -16.83 0.78 18.68
CA TRP A 173 -16.05 -0.13 19.52
C TRP A 173 -15.92 -1.52 18.90
N GLU A 174 -17.04 -2.05 18.41
CA GLU A 174 -17.10 -3.38 17.81
C GLU A 174 -16.17 -3.48 16.60
N ARG A 175 -16.15 -2.44 15.75
CA ARG A 175 -15.25 -2.34 14.60
C ARG A 175 -13.79 -2.26 15.04
N ILE A 176 -13.44 -1.55 16.10
CA ILE A 176 -12.07 -1.54 16.65
C ILE A 176 -11.64 -2.94 17.09
N MET A 177 -12.55 -3.70 17.69
CA MET A 177 -12.28 -5.06 18.15
C MET A 177 -12.16 -6.07 16.99
N THR A 178 -12.98 -5.95 15.95
CA THR A 178 -13.03 -6.94 14.86
C THR A 178 -12.16 -6.57 13.66
N HIS A 179 -11.88 -5.28 13.45
CA HIS A 179 -11.07 -4.83 12.32
C HIS A 179 -9.59 -4.99 12.63
N LYS A 180 -8.97 -6.01 12.02
CA LYS A 180 -7.58 -6.41 12.26
C LYS A 180 -6.58 -5.25 12.19
N PRO A 181 -6.62 -4.34 11.19
CA PRO A 181 -5.77 -3.15 11.17
C PRO A 181 -5.83 -2.28 12.43
N TYR A 182 -7.00 -2.14 13.05
CA TYR A 182 -7.15 -1.41 14.31
C TYR A 182 -6.62 -2.24 15.47
N ARG A 183 -7.09 -3.49 15.59
CA ARG A 183 -6.75 -4.36 16.70
C ARG A 183 -5.24 -4.63 16.83
N ASP A 184 -4.55 -4.82 15.70
CA ASP A 184 -3.10 -5.10 15.64
C ASP A 184 -2.25 -3.88 16.09
N ARG A 185 -2.82 -2.66 16.14
CA ARG A 185 -2.14 -1.46 16.65
C ARG A 185 -2.27 -1.27 18.16
N LEU A 186 -3.16 -2.02 18.81
CA LEU A 186 -3.46 -1.85 20.21
C LEU A 186 -2.69 -2.87 21.03
N PRO A 187 -1.80 -2.45 21.95
CA PRO A 187 -0.96 -3.36 22.74
C PRO A 187 -1.71 -4.02 23.90
N PHE A 188 -3.04 -3.91 23.94
CA PHE A 188 -3.88 -4.40 25.03
C PHE A 188 -4.38 -5.82 24.76
N THR A 189 -4.48 -6.62 25.82
CA THR A 189 -5.15 -7.93 25.83
C THR A 189 -6.67 -7.77 25.78
N ASP A 190 -7.40 -8.82 25.42
CA ASP A 190 -8.88 -8.75 25.32
C ASP A 190 -9.55 -8.42 26.67
N PHE A 191 -8.93 -8.86 27.77
CA PHE A 191 -9.37 -8.48 29.11
C PHE A 191 -9.20 -6.97 29.36
N GLN A 192 -8.04 -6.41 29.02
CA GLN A 192 -7.79 -4.97 29.14
C GLN A 192 -8.70 -4.17 28.22
N MET A 193 -8.96 -4.67 27.01
CA MET A 193 -9.92 -4.07 26.09
C MET A 193 -11.32 -4.04 26.68
N SER A 194 -11.80 -5.13 27.28
CA SER A 194 -13.11 -5.17 27.95
C SER A 194 -13.24 -4.14 29.08
N PHE A 195 -12.15 -3.88 29.80
CA PHE A 195 -12.12 -2.82 30.81
C PHE A 195 -12.19 -1.42 30.17
N LEU A 196 -11.37 -1.17 29.14
CA LEU A 196 -11.37 0.09 28.40
C LEU A 196 -12.72 0.38 27.71
N GLU A 197 -13.45 -0.66 27.31
CA GLU A 197 -14.80 -0.54 26.76
C GLU A 197 -15.76 0.11 27.76
N GLY A 198 -15.68 -0.26 29.04
CA GLY A 198 -16.51 0.33 30.09
C GLY A 198 -16.29 1.84 30.18
N VAL A 199 -15.02 2.26 30.20
CA VAL A 199 -14.64 3.67 30.24
C VAL A 199 -15.06 4.40 28.96
N PHE A 200 -14.85 3.78 27.80
CA PHE A 200 -15.31 4.31 26.51
C PHE A 200 -16.82 4.56 26.51
N ARG A 201 -17.62 3.58 26.95
CA ARG A 201 -19.09 3.70 27.00
C ARG A 201 -19.53 4.75 28.02
N GLU A 202 -18.84 4.89 29.15
CA GLU A 202 -19.10 5.96 30.13
C GLU A 202 -18.89 7.35 29.51
N VAL A 203 -17.78 7.56 28.80
CA VAL A 203 -17.42 8.87 28.23
C VAL A 203 -18.25 9.22 26.98
N CYS A 204 -18.69 8.21 26.23
CA CYS A 204 -19.52 8.41 25.03
C CYS A 204 -21.01 8.58 25.35
N ASN A 205 -21.53 7.93 26.41
CA ASN A 205 -22.95 7.95 26.75
C ASN A 205 -23.30 8.86 27.94
N GLY A 206 -22.30 9.34 28.70
CA GLY A 206 -22.45 10.33 29.77
C GLY A 206 -22.23 11.75 29.28
#